data_AF-A0A7V4BUA4-F1
#
_entry.id   AF-A0A7V4BUA4-F1
#
_cell.length_a   1.000
_cell.length_b   1.000
_cell.length_c   1.000
_cell.angle_alpha   90.00
_cell.angle_beta   90.00
_cell.angle_gamma   90.00
#
_symmetry.space_group_name_H-M   'P 1'
#
loop_
_entity.id
_entity.type
_entity.pdbx_description
1 polymer ?
#
loop_
_entity_poly.entity_id
_entity_poly.type
_entity_poly.pdbx_seq_one_letter_code
_entity_poly.pdbx_strand_id
1 'polypeptide(L)'
;MRTTIIKAVSTVAFVFTVLTVAYAQGPHSRMRAPVERARWQTDWMKKELSLDSAVIARVYAINLKYAQRMDSLMRSDNTQHGNRSNMRALMDAKDQELEKVFTAEQFKLYLQKKEEMRQNAREKSKP
;
A
#
# COMPACT_ATOMS: atom_id res chain seq x y z
N MET A 1 7.99 15.70 -66.29
CA MET A 1 8.61 16.43 -65.16
C MET A 1 7.54 17.25 -64.44
N ARG A 2 7.64 17.32 -63.10
CA ARG A 2 6.77 17.97 -62.10
C ARG A 2 5.68 17.09 -61.45
N THR A 3 6.10 16.57 -60.30
CA THR A 3 5.48 15.74 -59.27
C THR A 3 4.93 16.58 -58.11
N THR A 4 3.79 16.16 -57.54
CA THR A 4 3.42 16.22 -56.09
C THR A 4 2.02 15.58 -55.94
N ILE A 5 1.80 14.36 -55.41
CA ILE A 5 1.87 13.85 -54.02
C ILE A 5 1.13 14.73 -53.00
N ILE A 6 -0.06 14.29 -52.59
CA ILE A 6 -0.55 14.46 -51.20
C ILE A 6 -1.09 13.10 -50.74
N LYS A 7 -0.27 12.40 -49.96
CA LYS A 7 -0.67 11.23 -49.17
C LYS A 7 -1.42 11.78 -47.96
N ALA A 8 -2.69 11.41 -47.80
CA ALA A 8 -3.45 11.68 -46.57
C ALA A 8 -2.86 10.83 -45.44
N VAL A 9 -1.94 11.41 -44.69
CA VAL A 9 -1.44 10.85 -43.43
C VAL A 9 -2.42 11.28 -42.34
N SER A 10 -3.37 10.40 -42.02
CA SER A 10 -4.23 10.57 -40.85
C SER A 10 -3.42 10.21 -39.60
N THR A 11 -2.84 11.24 -38.98
CA THR A 11 -2.22 11.17 -37.66
C THR A 11 -3.30 10.88 -36.62
N VAL A 12 -3.37 9.64 -36.13
CA VAL A 12 -4.16 9.30 -34.94
C VAL A 12 -3.32 9.68 -33.71
N ALA A 13 -3.66 10.81 -33.10
CA ALA A 13 -3.08 11.23 -31.83
C ALA A 13 -3.66 10.36 -30.70
N PHE A 14 -2.87 9.42 -30.18
CA PHE A 14 -3.22 8.65 -28.99
C PHE A 14 -3.00 9.53 -27.75
N VAL A 15 -4.08 10.15 -27.27
CA VAL A 15 -4.08 10.97 -26.06
C VAL A 15 -3.90 10.04 -24.85
N PHE A 16 -2.68 10.03 -24.30
CA PHE A 16 -2.41 9.47 -22.98
C PHE A 16 -3.06 10.38 -21.93
N THR A 17 -4.27 10.02 -21.49
CA THR A 17 -4.89 10.65 -20.32
C THR A 17 -4.13 10.22 -19.07
N VAL A 18 -3.21 11.07 -18.61
CA VAL A 18 -2.60 10.96 -17.30
C VAL A 18 -3.70 11.16 -16.26
N LEU A 19 -4.08 10.08 -15.56
CA LEU A 19 -4.92 10.16 -14.37
C LEU A 19 -4.13 10.86 -13.26
N THR A 20 -4.24 12.18 -13.17
CA THR A 20 -3.77 12.93 -12.00
C THR A 20 -4.71 12.65 -10.85
N VAL A 21 -4.33 11.72 -9.96
CA VAL A 21 -5.04 11.49 -8.71
C VAL A 21 -4.79 12.73 -7.83
N ALA A 22 -5.83 13.57 -7.67
CA ALA A 22 -5.77 14.72 -6.78
C ALA A 22 -5.64 14.24 -5.32
N TYR A 23 -4.51 14.53 -4.68
CA TYR A 23 -4.29 14.26 -3.26
C TYR A 23 -4.82 15.44 -2.43
N ALA A 24 -6.05 15.33 -1.95
CA ALA A 24 -6.62 16.29 -1.01
C ALA A 24 -5.89 16.20 0.35
N GLN A 25 -5.31 17.31 0.82
CA GLN A 25 -4.67 17.40 2.14
C GLN A 25 -5.52 18.25 3.10
N GLY A 26 -6.06 17.60 4.15
CA GLY A 26 -6.69 18.25 5.29
C GLY A 26 -5.83 18.17 6.57
N PRO A 27 -6.08 19.01 7.59
CA PRO A 27 -5.18 19.22 8.75
C PRO A 27 -5.36 18.17 9.88
N HIS A 28 -5.48 16.90 9.53
CA HIS A 28 -5.34 15.80 10.50
C HIS A 28 -3.96 15.18 10.29
N SER A 29 -3.28 14.84 11.39
CA SER A 29 -1.95 14.18 11.45
C SER A 29 -1.61 13.51 10.12
N ARG A 30 -0.58 14.03 9.41
CA ARG A 30 -0.24 13.66 8.03
C ARG A 30 -0.01 12.16 7.90
N MET A 31 -1.10 11.41 7.79
CA MET A 31 -1.09 9.99 7.51
C MET A 31 -0.37 9.86 6.18
N ARG A 32 0.70 9.06 6.17
CA ARG A 32 1.38 8.72 4.92
C ARG A 32 0.34 8.27 3.91
N ALA A 33 0.47 8.78 2.68
CA ALA A 33 -0.37 8.37 1.58
C ALA A 33 -0.31 6.84 1.43
N PRO A 34 -1.37 6.17 0.93
CA PRO A 34 -1.41 4.71 0.84
C PRO A 34 -0.16 4.09 0.18
N VAL A 35 0.34 4.74 -0.88
CA VAL A 35 1.54 4.33 -1.62
C VAL A 35 2.79 4.41 -0.75
N GLU A 36 2.98 5.52 -0.03
CA GLU A 36 4.13 5.71 0.86
C GLU A 36 4.10 4.75 2.05
N ARG A 37 2.91 4.50 2.60
CA ARG A 37 2.70 3.52 3.66
C ARG A 37 3.07 2.11 3.19
N ALA A 38 2.58 1.72 2.02
CA ALA A 38 2.86 0.42 1.43
C ALA A 38 4.35 0.24 1.15
N ARG A 39 5.02 1.27 0.60
CA ARG A 39 6.46 1.27 0.37
C ARG A 39 7.22 1.06 1.67
N TRP A 40 6.92 1.87 2.70
CA TRP A 40 7.60 1.76 3.99
C TRP A 40 7.41 0.39 4.65
N GLN A 41 6.19 -0.16 4.62
CA GLN A 41 5.92 -1.50 5.15
C GLN A 41 6.71 -2.57 4.39
N THR A 42 6.79 -2.45 3.06
CA THR A 42 7.54 -3.39 2.22
C THR A 42 9.03 -3.29 2.48
N ASP A 43 9.59 -2.08 2.59
CA ASP A 43 11.00 -1.86 2.88
C ASP A 43 11.39 -2.42 4.26
N TRP A 44 10.51 -2.25 5.25
CA TRP A 44 10.66 -2.84 6.56
C TRP A 44 10.63 -4.37 6.51
N MET A 45 9.64 -4.97 5.83
CA MET A 45 9.55 -6.43 5.67
C MET A 45 10.75 -7.00 4.92
N LYS A 46 11.21 -6.32 3.86
CA LYS A 46 12.42 -6.69 3.12
C LYS A 46 13.62 -6.77 4.05
N LYS A 47 13.82 -5.75 4.88
CA LYS A 47 14.95 -5.66 5.80
C LYS A 47 14.89 -6.72 6.90
N GLU A 48 13.74 -6.86 7.55
CA GLU A 48 13.60 -7.72 8.73
C GLU A 48 13.44 -9.20 8.38
N LEU A 49 12.94 -9.53 7.19
CA LEU A 49 12.61 -10.91 6.79
C LEU A 49 13.52 -11.47 5.69
N SER A 50 14.50 -10.67 5.22
CA SER A 50 15.45 -11.06 4.15
C SER A 50 14.75 -11.59 2.89
N LEU A 51 13.72 -10.87 2.43
CA LEU A 51 12.89 -11.29 1.30
C LEU A 51 13.63 -11.22 -0.04
N ASP A 52 13.37 -12.17 -0.93
CA ASP A 52 13.83 -12.12 -2.32
C ASP A 52 13.03 -11.12 -3.18
N SER A 53 13.55 -10.78 -4.36
CA SER A 53 12.96 -9.78 -5.26
C SER A 53 11.57 -10.16 -5.78
N ALA A 54 11.30 -11.45 -6.02
CA ALA A 54 10.01 -11.94 -6.51
C ALA A 54 8.94 -11.92 -5.40
N VAL A 55 9.32 -12.15 -4.15
CA VAL A 55 8.47 -12.03 -2.96
C VAL A 55 8.18 -10.56 -2.66
N ILE A 56 9.18 -9.66 -2.76
CA ILE A 56 9.03 -8.22 -2.49
C ILE A 56 7.91 -7.59 -3.33
N ALA A 57 7.84 -7.89 -4.63
CA ALA A 57 6.81 -7.33 -5.52
C ALA A 57 5.39 -7.75 -5.09
N ARG A 58 5.20 -9.01 -4.70
CA ARG A 58 3.93 -9.55 -4.20
C ARG A 58 3.55 -8.92 -2.86
N VAL A 59 4.52 -8.78 -1.96
CA VAL A 59 4.34 -8.11 -0.66
C VAL A 59 3.94 -6.65 -0.83
N TYR A 60 4.57 -5.92 -1.76
CA TYR A 60 4.20 -4.54 -2.05
C TYR A 60 2.75 -4.42 -2.53
N ALA A 61 2.33 -5.29 -3.46
CA ALA A 61 0.96 -5.29 -3.96
C ALA A 61 -0.07 -5.54 -2.84
N ILE A 62 0.22 -6.49 -1.94
CA ILE A 62 -0.62 -6.77 -0.76
C ILE A 62 -0.65 -5.54 0.16
N ASN A 63 0.50 -4.97 0.50
CA ASN A 63 0.59 -3.81 1.38
C ASN A 63 -0.15 -2.60 0.79
N LEU A 64 -0.07 -2.36 -0.52
CA LEU A 64 -0.77 -1.28 -1.20
C LEU A 64 -2.28 -1.45 -1.15
N LYS A 65 -2.78 -2.65 -1.47
CA LYS A 65 -4.21 -3.00 -1.40
C LYS A 65 -4.78 -2.70 -0.01
N TYR A 66 -4.10 -3.14 1.05
CA TYR A 66 -4.59 -2.93 2.41
C TYR A 66 -4.36 -1.50 2.92
N ALA A 67 -3.32 -0.81 2.46
CA ALA A 67 -3.13 0.61 2.75
C ALA A 67 -4.25 1.48 2.15
N GLN A 68 -4.69 1.19 0.92
CA GLN A 68 -5.80 1.88 0.28
C GLN A 68 -7.12 1.61 1.01
N ARG A 69 -7.42 0.35 1.36
CA ARG A 69 -8.63 0.00 2.13
C ARG A 69 -8.66 0.67 3.49
N MET A 70 -7.51 0.72 4.16
CA MET A 70 -7.36 1.40 5.46
C MET A 70 -7.63 2.91 5.32
N ASP A 71 -7.07 3.53 4.28
CA ASP A 71 -7.27 4.95 3.99
C ASP A 71 -8.73 5.28 3.67
N SER A 72 -9.40 4.46 2.87
CA SER A 72 -10.86 4.57 2.63
C SER A 72 -11.66 4.42 3.92
N LEU A 73 -11.33 3.45 4.78
CA LEU A 73 -12.01 3.24 6.05
C LEU A 73 -11.82 4.44 6.99
N MET A 74 -10.62 4.99 7.07
CA MET A 74 -10.34 6.16 7.93
C MET A 74 -10.99 7.46 7.44
N ARG A 75 -11.27 7.57 6.14
CA ARG A 75 -12.02 8.70 5.58
C ARG A 75 -13.54 8.55 5.66
N SER A 76 -14.05 7.38 6.07
CA SER A 76 -15.50 7.18 6.21
C SER A 76 -16.04 7.93 7.44
N ASP A 77 -17.27 8.46 7.33
CA ASP A 77 -17.94 9.23 8.40
C ASP A 77 -18.33 8.42 9.64
N ASN A 78 -17.95 7.14 9.71
CA ASN A 78 -18.16 6.32 10.89
C ASN A 78 -17.28 6.80 12.05
N THR A 79 -17.90 6.97 13.22
CA THR A 79 -17.22 7.39 14.45
C THR A 79 -15.99 6.53 14.73
N GLN A 80 -14.92 7.13 15.28
CA GLN A 80 -13.62 6.49 15.57
C GLN A 80 -13.72 5.10 16.23
N HIS A 81 -14.77 4.85 17.03
CA HIS A 81 -14.99 3.59 17.73
C HIS A 81 -15.52 2.49 16.80
N GLY A 82 -16.40 2.81 15.85
CA GLY A 82 -16.98 1.84 14.90
C GLY A 82 -15.96 1.29 13.90
N ASN A 83 -14.90 2.04 13.62
CA ASN A 83 -13.88 1.62 12.67
C ASN A 83 -12.82 0.69 13.27
N ARG A 84 -12.73 0.54 14.60
CA ARG A 84 -11.64 -0.23 15.22
C ARG A 84 -11.69 -1.73 14.90
N SER A 85 -12.88 -2.33 14.93
CA SER A 85 -13.08 -3.74 14.55
C SER A 85 -12.79 -3.96 13.06
N ASN A 86 -13.28 -3.06 12.21
CA ASN A 86 -13.04 -3.10 10.76
C ASN A 86 -11.54 -2.94 10.43
N MET A 87 -10.85 -2.04 11.12
CA MET A 87 -9.40 -1.88 10.99
C MET A 87 -8.67 -3.15 11.39
N ARG A 88 -9.09 -3.80 12.48
CA ARG A 88 -8.50 -5.07 12.92
C ARG A 88 -8.72 -6.17 11.89
N ALA A 89 -9.94 -6.30 11.36
CA ALA A 89 -10.27 -7.27 10.32
C ALA A 89 -9.41 -7.05 9.05
N LEU A 90 -9.19 -5.80 8.64
CA LEU A 90 -8.29 -5.49 7.52
C LEU A 90 -6.84 -5.92 7.79
N MET A 91 -6.35 -5.74 9.02
CA MET A 91 -4.99 -6.15 9.38
C MET A 91 -4.85 -7.68 9.42
N ASP A 92 -5.83 -8.38 9.98
CA ASP A 92 -5.83 -9.84 10.04
C ASP A 92 -5.93 -10.45 8.62
N ALA A 93 -6.78 -9.88 7.74
CA ALA A 93 -6.88 -10.31 6.34
C ALA A 93 -5.58 -10.05 5.55
N LYS A 94 -4.89 -8.94 5.81
CA LYS A 94 -3.55 -8.68 5.26
C LYS A 94 -2.57 -9.77 5.67
N ASP A 95 -2.58 -10.18 6.93
CA ASP A 95 -1.66 -11.19 7.44
C ASP A 95 -1.91 -12.56 6.79
N GLN A 96 -3.16 -12.94 6.58
CA GLN A 96 -3.54 -14.16 5.86
C GLN A 96 -3.07 -14.16 4.39
N GLU A 97 -3.07 -12.99 3.73
CA GLU A 97 -2.53 -12.88 2.36
C GLU A 97 -1.00 -12.94 2.36
N LEU A 98 -0.33 -12.34 3.34
CA LEU A 98 1.13 -12.39 3.48
C LEU A 98 1.63 -13.81 3.80
N GLU A 99 0.90 -14.57 4.62
CA GLU A 99 1.21 -15.96 4.96
C GLU A 99 1.37 -16.84 3.70
N LYS A 100 0.55 -16.61 2.68
CA LYS A 100 0.58 -17.36 1.42
C LYS A 100 1.80 -17.05 0.53
N VAL A 101 2.52 -15.96 0.83
CA VAL A 101 3.66 -15.48 0.04
C VAL A 101 4.98 -15.77 0.74
N PHE A 102 4.98 -15.89 2.06
CA PHE A 102 6.15 -16.15 2.88
C PHE A 102 6.40 -17.65 3.10
N THR A 103 7.65 -18.00 3.42
CA THR A 103 7.93 -19.30 4.05
C THR A 103 7.36 -19.33 5.47
N ALA A 104 7.25 -20.52 6.05
CA ALA A 104 6.82 -20.68 7.44
C ALA A 104 7.75 -19.93 8.41
N GLU A 105 9.08 -19.95 8.22
CA GLU A 105 9.99 -19.20 9.08
C GLU A 105 9.82 -17.69 8.91
N GLN A 106 9.69 -17.21 7.67
CA GLN A 106 9.49 -15.79 7.38
C GLN A 106 8.19 -15.26 7.99
N PHE A 107 7.09 -16.02 7.90
CA PHE A 107 5.82 -15.60 8.50
C PHE A 107 5.87 -15.62 10.03
N LYS A 108 6.51 -16.63 10.63
CA LYS A 108 6.74 -16.66 12.07
C LYS A 108 7.54 -15.44 12.55
N LEU A 109 8.63 -15.10 11.85
CA LEU A 109 9.45 -13.93 12.17
C LEU A 109 8.66 -12.64 11.98
N TYR A 110 7.84 -12.55 10.93
CA TYR A 110 6.93 -11.43 10.71
C TYR A 110 5.99 -11.19 11.90
N LEU A 111 5.35 -12.25 12.41
CA LEU A 111 4.45 -12.16 13.55
C LEU A 111 5.17 -11.71 14.82
N GLN A 112 6.38 -12.22 15.07
CA GLN A 112 7.21 -11.81 16.20
C GLN A 112 7.57 -10.32 16.13
N LYS A 113 8.07 -9.87 14.97
CA LYS A 113 8.44 -8.47 14.74
C LYS A 113 7.24 -7.52 14.81
N LYS A 114 6.07 -7.96 14.36
CA LYS A 114 4.81 -7.21 14.49
C LYS A 114 4.41 -7.03 15.95
N GLU A 115 4.55 -8.08 16.76
CA GLU A 115 4.27 -8.02 18.19
C GLU A 115 5.26 -7.11 18.93
N GLU A 116 6.56 -7.19 18.60
CA GLU A 116 7.58 -6.29 19.13
C GLU A 116 7.25 -4.82 18.86
N MET A 117 6.87 -4.48 17.62
CA MET A 117 6.41 -3.13 17.28
C MET A 117 5.19 -2.70 18.10
N ARG A 118 4.25 -3.61 18.35
CA ARG A 118 3.04 -3.33 19.15
C ARG A 118 3.41 -3.05 20.61
N GLN A 119 4.33 -3.82 21.18
CA GLN A 119 4.82 -3.61 22.55
C GLN A 119 5.57 -2.29 22.68
N ASN A 120 6.50 -2.01 21.76
CA ASN A 120 7.24 -0.75 21.72
C ASN A 120 6.29 0.47 21.59
N ALA A 121 5.22 0.36 20.80
CA ALA A 121 4.21 1.40 20.71
C ALA A 121 3.44 1.60 22.02
N ARG A 122 3.08 0.51 22.70
CA ARG A 122 2.40 0.55 24.01
C ARG A 122 3.28 1.19 25.08
N GLU A 123 4.54 0.82 25.14
CA GLU A 123 5.51 1.37 26.10
C GLU A 123 5.68 2.88 25.91
N LYS A 124 5.80 3.35 24.67
CA LYS A 124 5.88 4.78 24.34
C LYS A 124 4.60 5.56 24.62
N SER A 125 3.46 4.87 24.75
CA SER A 125 2.17 5.47 25.06
C SER A 125 1.80 5.45 26.54
N LYS A 126 2.67 4.91 27.41
CA LYS A 126 2.51 5.01 28.86
C LYS A 126 2.72 6.49 29.30
N PRO A 127 1.87 7.04 30.17
CA PRO A 127 1.99 8.41 30.67
C PRO A 127 3.23 8.60 31.56
#